data_AF-A0A968MGA9-F1
#
_entry.id   AF-A0A968MGA9-F1
#
_cell.length_a   1.000
_cell.length_b   1.000
_cell.length_c   1.000
_cell.angle_alpha   90.00
_cell.angle_beta   90.00
_cell.angle_gamma   90.00
#
_symmetry.space_group_name_H-M   'P 1'
#
loop_
_entity.id
_entity.type
_entity.pdbx_description
1 polymer ?
#
loop_
_entity_poly.entity_id
_entity_poly.type
_entity_poly.pdbx_seq_one_letter_code
_entity_poly.pdbx_strand_id
1 'polypeptide(L)'
;MLQKTRGIVLHYLKYSESSIISHVYTEKFGRLSLISSGFKGKNAKNKIIYFQPLSLVEVDVYLKQSNEVHRIKEIKPYVPLYQLSGNMVKGAIAIFIAELLYKTIHEKEPNPEMYSFLESAIQYLEHVGEGTPNFHLVFIIQYMKLLGIFHWPIFMKWKGRIHQEDIKIFGRTVFSIFSG
;
A
#
# COMPACT_ATOMS: atom_id res chain seq x y z
N MET A 1 16.74 6.74 17.84
CA MET A 1 15.65 6.67 18.84
C MET A 1 14.67 5.57 18.43
N LEU A 2 14.08 4.84 19.37
CA LEU A 2 13.02 3.87 19.08
C LEU A 2 11.71 4.62 18.84
N GLN A 3 11.07 4.37 17.72
CA GLN A 3 9.83 5.04 17.29
C GLN A 3 8.82 4.00 16.82
N LYS A 4 7.54 4.33 17.00
CA LYS A 4 6.42 3.45 16.67
C LYS A 4 5.48 4.12 15.67
N THR A 5 5.21 3.43 14.57
CA THR A 5 4.35 3.94 13.49
C THR A 5 3.60 2.81 12.80
N ARG A 6 2.45 3.14 12.21
CA ARG A 6 1.79 2.29 11.23
C ARG A 6 2.43 2.48 9.86
N GLY A 7 2.32 1.46 9.02
CA GLY A 7 2.88 1.47 7.68
C GLY A 7 2.22 0.50 6.73
N ILE A 8 2.40 0.78 5.45
CA ILE A 8 1.95 -0.01 4.31
C ILE A 8 3.19 -0.57 3.63
N VAL A 9 3.30 -1.88 3.54
CA VAL A 9 4.43 -2.51 2.85
C VAL A 9 4.28 -2.34 1.35
N LEU A 10 5.26 -1.70 0.70
CA LEU A 10 5.25 -1.48 -0.75
C LEU A 10 6.05 -2.56 -1.47
N HIS A 11 7.24 -2.87 -0.97
CA HIS A 11 8.15 -3.79 -1.62
C HIS A 11 9.10 -4.41 -0.60
N TYR A 12 9.62 -5.60 -0.87
CA TYR A 12 10.74 -6.16 -0.12
C TYR A 12 11.70 -6.91 -1.04
N LEU A 13 12.96 -6.91 -0.64
CA LEU A 13 14.05 -7.55 -1.35
C LEU A 13 14.94 -8.31 -0.36
N LYS A 14 15.41 -9.48 -0.80
CA LYS A 14 16.36 -10.27 0.00
C LYS A 14 17.71 -9.54 0.00
N TYR A 15 18.23 -9.22 1.18
CA TYR A 15 19.48 -8.48 1.33
C TYR A 15 20.66 -9.41 1.67
N SER A 16 20.42 -10.42 2.49
CA SER A 16 21.41 -11.45 2.82
C SER A 16 20.73 -12.80 2.99
N GLU A 17 21.49 -13.83 3.35
CA GLU A 17 20.91 -15.13 3.70
C GLU A 17 19.89 -15.08 4.85
N SER A 18 20.01 -14.10 5.75
CA SER A 18 19.19 -14.00 6.96
C SER A 18 18.37 -12.71 7.09
N SER A 19 18.51 -11.78 6.14
CA SER A 19 17.93 -10.45 6.23
C SER A 19 17.25 -10.01 4.94
N ILE A 20 16.20 -9.22 5.09
CA ILE A 20 15.50 -8.54 3.99
C ILE A 20 15.51 -7.03 4.23
N ILE A 21 15.45 -6.28 3.16
CA ILE A 21 15.11 -4.86 3.18
C ILE A 21 13.69 -4.72 2.67
N SER A 22 12.89 -3.92 3.36
CA SER A 22 11.51 -3.64 3.01
C SER A 22 11.30 -2.13 2.89
N HIS A 23 10.58 -1.72 1.86
CA HIS A 23 10.15 -0.35 1.68
C HIS A 23 8.73 -0.21 2.19
N VAL A 24 8.56 0.62 3.21
CA VAL A 24 7.28 0.79 3.91
C VAL A 24 6.91 2.26 3.86
N TYR A 25 5.70 2.55 3.40
CA TYR A 25 5.13 3.88 3.48
C TYR A 25 4.48 4.05 4.85
N THR A 26 5.00 4.97 5.66
CA THR A 26 4.61 5.11 7.07
C THR A 26 3.81 6.38 7.30
N GLU A 27 2.90 6.30 8.27
CA GLU A 27 2.04 7.42 8.67
C GLU A 27 2.84 8.63 9.15
N LYS A 28 3.88 8.40 9.95
CA LYS A 28 4.61 9.47 10.67
C LYS A 28 5.90 9.93 10.01
N PHE A 29 6.49 9.12 9.15
CA PHE A 29 7.85 9.35 8.62
C PHE A 29 7.94 9.19 7.10
N GLY A 30 6.80 9.18 6.40
CA GLY A 30 6.75 8.99 4.96
C GLY A 30 7.36 7.64 4.55
N ARG A 31 8.03 7.59 3.40
CA ARG A 31 8.66 6.36 2.91
C ARG A 31 9.96 6.03 3.65
N LEU A 32 9.99 4.86 4.31
CA LEU A 32 11.18 4.32 4.98
C LEU A 32 11.71 3.07 4.29
N SER A 33 13.03 2.92 4.28
CA SER A 33 13.72 1.66 3.98
C SER A 33 14.10 0.97 5.29
N LEU A 34 13.60 -0.24 5.50
CA LEU A 34 13.65 -0.93 6.77
C LEU A 34 14.31 -2.31 6.62
N ILE A 35 15.39 -2.55 7.37
CA ILE A 35 16.06 -3.85 7.43
C ILE A 35 15.55 -4.68 8.61
N SER A 36 15.23 -5.94 8.32
CA SER A 36 14.85 -6.94 9.30
C SER A 36 15.69 -8.19 9.13
N SER A 37 16.17 -8.74 10.25
CA SER A 37 16.93 -10.00 10.31
C SER A 37 16.05 -11.12 10.88
N GLY A 38 16.52 -12.36 10.74
CA GLY A 38 15.86 -13.55 11.30
C GLY A 38 15.03 -14.34 10.28
N PHE A 39 15.33 -14.22 9.00
CA PHE A 39 14.68 -14.98 7.93
C PHE A 39 15.43 -16.30 7.60
N LYS A 40 15.97 -16.98 8.62
CA LYS A 40 16.55 -18.33 8.51
C LYS A 40 15.65 -19.37 9.20
N GLY A 41 15.52 -20.56 8.61
CA GLY A 41 14.80 -21.69 9.20
C GLY A 41 13.26 -21.57 9.19
N LYS A 42 12.57 -22.39 10.00
CA LYS A 42 11.10 -22.50 10.03
C LYS A 42 10.39 -21.18 10.40
N ASN A 43 10.98 -20.41 11.32
CA ASN A 43 10.43 -19.13 11.78
C ASN A 43 10.42 -18.02 10.71
N ALA A 44 11.22 -18.18 9.64
CA ALA A 44 11.26 -17.24 8.52
C ALA A 44 9.94 -17.18 7.75
N LYS A 45 9.26 -18.33 7.58
CA LYS A 45 8.01 -18.45 6.83
C LYS A 45 6.86 -17.66 7.47
N ASN A 46 6.80 -17.63 8.80
CA ASN A 46 5.74 -16.89 9.49
C ASN A 46 6.02 -15.38 9.46
N LYS A 47 7.30 -14.98 9.49
CA LYS A 47 7.68 -13.56 9.49
C LYS A 47 7.58 -12.91 8.12
N ILE A 48 7.76 -13.66 7.02
CA ILE A 48 7.71 -13.11 5.66
C ILE A 48 6.31 -12.63 5.27
N ILE A 49 5.27 -13.18 5.90
CA ILE A 49 3.87 -12.84 5.59
C ILE A 49 3.57 -11.37 5.89
N TYR A 50 4.24 -10.78 6.88
CA TYR A 50 4.10 -9.36 7.23
C TYR A 50 4.70 -8.42 6.20
N PHE A 51 5.50 -8.94 5.28
CA PHE A 51 6.15 -8.18 4.22
C PHE A 51 5.47 -8.39 2.86
N GLN A 52 4.26 -8.98 2.83
CA GLN A 52 3.50 -9.07 1.61
C GLN A 52 3.11 -7.67 1.10
N PRO A 53 3.04 -7.46 -0.23
CA PRO A 53 2.58 -6.20 -0.82
C PRO A 53 1.25 -5.73 -0.23
N LEU A 54 1.17 -4.44 0.11
CA LEU A 54 0.04 -3.77 0.77
C LEU A 54 -0.34 -4.27 2.16
N SER A 55 0.51 -5.08 2.81
CA SER A 55 0.28 -5.43 4.21
C SER A 55 0.23 -4.16 5.08
N LEU A 56 -0.82 -4.06 5.89
CA LEU A 56 -0.97 -3.02 6.91
C LEU A 56 -0.29 -3.50 8.20
N VAL A 57 0.77 -2.81 8.61
CA VAL A 57 1.65 -3.23 9.70
C VAL A 57 1.85 -2.12 10.72
N GLU A 58 2.07 -2.53 11.97
CA GLU A 58 2.61 -1.67 13.01
C GLU A 58 4.09 -2.03 13.20
N VAL A 59 4.95 -1.01 13.17
CA VAL A 59 6.41 -1.18 13.17
C VAL A 59 7.03 -0.36 14.30
N ASP A 60 7.83 -1.05 15.12
CA ASP A 60 8.78 -0.45 16.03
C ASP A 60 10.14 -0.36 15.34
N VAL A 61 10.63 0.85 15.10
CA VAL A 61 11.82 1.14 14.28
C VAL A 61 12.86 1.96 15.05
N TYR A 62 14.13 1.58 14.91
CA TYR A 62 15.25 2.40 15.37
C TYR A 62 15.63 3.43 14.29
N LEU A 63 15.09 4.64 14.40
CA LEU A 63 15.46 5.75 13.51
C LEU A 63 16.84 6.30 13.86
N LYS A 64 17.63 6.56 12.82
CA LYS A 64 18.97 7.17 12.88
C LYS A 64 19.01 8.29 11.84
N GLN A 65 19.51 9.46 12.20
CA GLN A 65 19.44 10.68 11.36
C GLN A 65 20.27 10.58 10.07
N SER A 66 21.33 9.77 10.03
CA SER A 66 22.24 9.67 8.87
C SER A 66 22.06 8.42 8.01
N ASN A 67 21.13 7.53 8.38
CA ASN A 67 21.00 6.24 7.71
C ASN A 67 19.88 6.30 6.66
N GLU A 68 20.19 5.82 5.45
CA GLU A 68 19.16 5.56 4.43
C GLU A 68 18.30 4.33 4.75
N VAL A 69 18.81 3.42 5.60
CA VAL A 69 18.13 2.18 6.03
C VAL A 69 18.06 2.09 7.55
N HIS A 70 16.86 1.91 8.08
CA HIS A 70 16.59 1.79 9.53
C HIS A 70 16.32 0.36 9.95
N ARG A 71 16.63 0.00 11.20
CA ARG A 71 16.45 -1.36 11.70
C ARG A 71 15.09 -1.53 12.36
N ILE A 72 14.37 -2.58 11.98
CA ILE A 72 13.13 -3.00 12.64
C ILE A 72 13.49 -3.67 13.98
N LYS A 73 12.89 -3.19 15.07
CA LYS A 73 12.87 -3.88 16.36
C LYS A 73 11.80 -4.97 16.33
N GLU A 74 10.58 -4.58 15.95
CA GLU A 74 9.40 -5.44 15.91
C GLU A 74 8.46 -5.02 14.78
N ILE A 75 7.78 -5.99 14.18
CA ILE A 75 6.76 -5.79 13.16
C ILE A 75 5.63 -6.76 13.42
N LYS A 76 4.39 -6.28 13.33
CA LYS A 76 3.18 -7.08 13.49
C LYS A 76 2.08 -6.57 12.57
N PRO A 77 1.11 -7.41 12.20
CA PRO A 77 -0.02 -6.95 11.41
C PRO A 77 -0.83 -5.95 12.24
N TYR A 78 -1.21 -4.84 11.60
CA TYR A 78 -2.11 -3.85 12.19
C TYR A 78 -3.57 -4.26 11.93
N VAL A 79 -3.86 -4.68 10.70
CA VAL A 79 -5.17 -5.21 10.28
C VAL A 79 -4.92 -6.53 9.54
N PRO A 80 -5.64 -7.61 9.86
CA PRO A 80 -5.52 -8.85 9.10
C PRO A 80 -6.21 -8.72 7.74
N LEU A 81 -5.48 -9.02 6.66
CA LEU A 81 -5.97 -8.98 5.27
C LEU A 81 -5.98 -10.40 4.67
N TYR A 82 -7.02 -11.17 5.00
CA TYR A 82 -7.14 -12.57 4.63
C TYR A 82 -7.53 -12.77 3.17
N GLN A 83 -8.41 -11.92 2.63
CA GLN A 83 -8.85 -11.98 1.24
C GLN A 83 -7.75 -11.49 0.29
N LEU A 84 -6.98 -10.47 0.68
CA LEU A 84 -5.86 -9.98 -0.12
C LEU A 84 -4.78 -11.05 -0.34
N SER A 85 -4.55 -11.89 0.67
CA SER A 85 -3.56 -12.97 0.63
C SER A 85 -4.11 -14.29 0.10
N GLY A 86 -5.40 -14.57 0.33
CA GLY A 86 -6.06 -15.81 -0.08
C GLY A 86 -6.71 -15.79 -1.47
N ASN A 87 -7.06 -14.62 -2.00
CA ASN A 87 -7.69 -14.48 -3.31
C ASN A 87 -6.66 -14.05 -4.37
N MET A 88 -6.48 -14.88 -5.41
CA MET A 88 -5.50 -14.64 -6.46
C MET A 88 -5.70 -13.31 -7.21
N VAL A 89 -6.94 -12.90 -7.46
CA VAL A 89 -7.24 -11.64 -8.17
C VAL A 89 -6.88 -10.44 -7.29
N LYS A 90 -7.28 -10.45 -6.01
CA LYS A 90 -6.95 -9.38 -5.07
C LYS A 90 -5.45 -9.30 -4.80
N GLY A 91 -4.78 -10.44 -4.66
CA GLY A 91 -3.33 -10.50 -4.51
C GLY A 91 -2.59 -9.92 -5.72
N ALA A 92 -3.04 -10.22 -6.94
CA ALA A 92 -2.47 -9.63 -8.16
C ALA A 92 -2.66 -8.10 -8.21
N ILE A 93 -3.85 -7.61 -7.86
CA ILE A 93 -4.13 -6.18 -7.74
C ILE A 93 -3.25 -5.53 -6.67
N ALA A 94 -3.07 -6.19 -5.53
CA ALA A 94 -2.25 -5.68 -4.45
C ALA A 94 -0.79 -5.55 -4.85
N ILE A 95 -0.23 -6.56 -5.53
CA ILE A 95 1.13 -6.51 -6.09
C ILE A 95 1.26 -5.34 -7.07
N PHE A 96 0.30 -5.17 -7.98
CA PHE A 96 0.30 -4.09 -8.96
C PHE A 96 0.29 -2.71 -8.28
N ILE A 97 -0.63 -2.47 -7.35
CA ILE A 97 -0.75 -1.21 -6.64
C ILE A 97 0.50 -0.94 -5.79
N ALA A 98 1.02 -1.95 -5.09
CA ALA A 98 2.22 -1.79 -4.29
C ALA A 98 3.44 -1.38 -5.13
N GLU A 99 3.59 -2.00 -6.31
CA GLU A 99 4.65 -1.67 -7.26
C GLU A 99 4.47 -0.27 -7.87
N LEU A 100 3.24 0.12 -8.19
CA LEU A 100 2.91 1.48 -8.62
C LEU A 100 3.32 2.51 -7.57
N LEU A 101 2.92 2.29 -6.31
CA LEU A 101 3.25 3.18 -5.19
C LEU A 101 4.76 3.22 -4.93
N TYR A 102 5.42 2.06 -4.96
CA TYR A 102 6.88 1.96 -4.81
C TYR A 102 7.65 2.77 -5.86
N LYS A 103 7.12 2.87 -7.09
CA LYS A 103 7.73 3.61 -8.19
C LYS A 103 7.35 5.09 -8.25
N THR A 104 6.32 5.52 -7.53
CA THR A 104 5.78 6.88 -7.66
C THR A 104 5.92 7.72 -6.40
N ILE A 105 5.86 7.11 -5.20
CA ILE A 105 6.07 7.82 -3.93
C ILE A 105 7.57 7.86 -3.64
N HIS A 106 8.22 9.01 -3.79
CA HIS A 106 9.64 9.18 -3.49
C HIS A 106 9.90 9.98 -2.20
N GLU A 107 8.87 10.64 -1.71
CA GLU A 107 8.92 11.58 -0.60
C GLU A 107 9.21 10.85 0.72
N LYS A 108 10.19 11.37 1.45
CA LYS A 108 10.53 10.93 2.82
C LYS A 108 9.79 11.73 3.90
N GLU A 109 8.88 12.59 3.48
CA GLU A 109 8.05 13.39 4.37
C GLU A 109 6.71 12.70 4.62
N PRO A 110 6.12 12.83 5.81
CA PRO A 110 4.79 12.31 6.08
C PRO A 110 3.75 13.07 5.26
N ASN A 111 2.83 12.33 4.63
CA ASN A 111 1.63 12.88 4.03
C ASN A 111 0.42 12.14 4.61
N PRO A 112 -0.21 12.69 5.68
CA PRO A 112 -1.33 12.04 6.37
C PRO A 112 -2.54 11.78 5.48
N GLU A 113 -2.83 12.70 4.53
CA GLU A 113 -3.95 12.56 3.59
C GLU A 113 -3.72 11.36 2.65
N MET A 114 -2.54 11.27 2.05
CA MET A 114 -2.16 10.13 1.20
C MET A 114 -2.18 8.83 2.00
N TYR A 115 -1.63 8.82 3.22
CA TYR A 115 -1.62 7.61 4.04
C TYR A 115 -3.04 7.13 4.36
N SER A 116 -3.93 8.03 4.79
CA SER A 116 -5.33 7.71 5.11
C SER A 116 -6.09 7.18 3.90
N PHE A 117 -5.88 7.79 2.71
CA PHE A 117 -6.44 7.30 1.46
C PHE A 117 -5.98 5.86 1.15
N LEU A 118 -4.67 5.60 1.20
CA LEU A 118 -4.12 4.29 0.88
C LEU A 118 -4.62 3.22 1.84
N GLU A 119 -4.63 3.51 3.14
CA GLU A 119 -5.13 2.59 4.16
C GLU A 119 -6.60 2.25 3.92
N SER A 120 -7.44 3.26 3.65
CA SER A 120 -8.87 3.06 3.36
C SER A 120 -9.10 2.27 2.08
N ALA A 121 -8.33 2.56 1.02
CA ALA A 121 -8.41 1.85 -0.26
C ALA A 121 -8.03 0.36 -0.12
N ILE A 122 -6.99 0.04 0.66
CA ILE A 122 -6.56 -1.34 0.91
C ILE A 122 -7.64 -2.10 1.70
N GLN A 123 -8.19 -1.48 2.75
CA GLN A 123 -9.27 -2.08 3.52
C GLN A 123 -10.54 -2.27 2.67
N TYR A 124 -10.83 -1.37 1.73
CA TYR A 124 -11.92 -1.57 0.79
C TYR A 124 -11.65 -2.77 -0.14
N LEU A 125 -10.45 -2.89 -0.72
CA LEU A 125 -10.07 -4.01 -1.56
C LEU A 125 -10.19 -5.36 -0.82
N GLU A 126 -9.88 -5.39 0.47
CA GLU A 126 -10.07 -6.58 1.31
C GLU A 126 -11.54 -7.05 1.34
N HIS A 127 -12.50 -6.13 1.44
CA HIS A 127 -13.91 -6.47 1.64
C HIS A 127 -14.75 -6.52 0.36
N VAL A 128 -14.32 -5.85 -0.72
CA VAL A 128 -15.11 -5.77 -1.95
C VAL A 128 -15.27 -7.14 -2.62
N GLY A 129 -16.50 -7.49 -3.00
CA GLY A 129 -16.80 -8.72 -3.75
C GLY A 129 -16.90 -8.44 -5.25
N GLU A 130 -17.99 -7.78 -5.65
CA GLU A 130 -18.25 -7.40 -7.04
C GLU A 130 -17.34 -6.26 -7.52
N GLY A 131 -16.96 -6.28 -8.82
CA GLY A 131 -16.12 -5.22 -9.41
C GLY A 131 -14.65 -5.25 -8.99
N THR A 132 -14.21 -6.25 -8.21
CA THR A 132 -12.82 -6.45 -7.79
C THR A 132 -11.81 -6.28 -8.94
N PRO A 133 -11.98 -6.88 -10.14
CA PRO A 133 -11.01 -6.76 -11.22
C PRO A 133 -10.73 -5.31 -11.65
N ASN A 134 -11.71 -4.41 -11.57
CA ASN A 134 -11.57 -3.02 -12.03
C ASN A 134 -11.10 -2.06 -10.93
N PHE A 135 -10.90 -2.54 -9.71
CA PHE A 135 -10.51 -1.71 -8.57
C PHE A 135 -9.24 -0.88 -8.83
N HIS A 136 -8.22 -1.50 -9.41
CA HIS A 136 -6.93 -0.84 -9.67
C HIS A 136 -7.05 0.37 -10.62
N LEU A 137 -8.00 0.36 -11.56
CA LEU A 137 -8.25 1.49 -12.46
C LEU A 137 -8.85 2.69 -11.71
N VAL A 138 -9.84 2.42 -10.85
CA VAL A 138 -10.46 3.46 -10.01
C VAL A 138 -9.43 4.01 -9.03
N PHE A 139 -8.63 3.12 -8.42
CA PHE A 139 -7.54 3.49 -7.53
C PHE A 139 -6.55 4.46 -8.21
N ILE A 140 -6.07 4.14 -9.42
CA ILE A 140 -5.12 4.99 -10.16
C ILE A 140 -5.72 6.39 -10.38
N ILE A 141 -6.98 6.49 -10.79
CA ILE A 141 -7.60 7.79 -11.06
C ILE A 141 -7.69 8.65 -9.81
N GLN A 142 -8.03 8.07 -8.65
CA GLN A 142 -8.04 8.82 -7.39
C GLN A 142 -6.63 9.16 -6.92
N TYR A 143 -5.70 8.21 -7.04
CA TYR A 143 -4.30 8.43 -6.70
C TYR A 143 -3.68 9.56 -7.53
N MET A 144 -3.95 9.63 -8.84
CA MET A 144 -3.51 10.72 -9.70
C MET A 144 -4.06 12.10 -9.30
N LYS A 145 -5.27 12.15 -8.71
CA LYS A 145 -5.82 13.41 -8.17
C LYS A 145 -5.05 13.85 -6.94
N LEU A 146 -4.73 12.93 -6.03
CA LEU A 146 -3.93 13.23 -4.83
C LEU A 146 -2.51 13.66 -5.18
N LEU A 147 -1.94 13.13 -6.26
CA LEU A 147 -0.66 13.61 -6.79
C LEU A 147 -0.75 14.99 -7.49
N GLY A 148 -1.96 15.55 -7.68
CA GLY A 148 -2.16 16.80 -8.41
C GLY A 148 -1.99 16.72 -9.92
N ILE A 149 -1.87 15.50 -10.49
CA ILE A 149 -1.60 15.27 -11.92
C ILE A 149 -2.92 15.17 -12.73
N PHE A 150 -4.04 14.92 -12.06
CA PHE A 150 -5.31 14.69 -12.74
C PHE A 150 -5.86 15.95 -13.42
N HIS A 151 -5.72 16.02 -14.75
CA HIS A 151 -6.22 17.12 -15.56
C HIS A 151 -7.64 16.83 -16.10
N TRP A 152 -8.64 17.47 -15.50
CA TRP A 152 -10.08 17.30 -15.79
C TRP A 152 -10.48 17.36 -17.28
N PRO A 153 -9.91 18.27 -18.11
CA PRO A 153 -10.25 18.36 -19.55
C PRO A 153 -9.98 17.09 -20.37
N ILE A 154 -9.02 16.25 -19.98
CA ILE A 154 -8.67 15.03 -20.72
C ILE A 154 -9.71 13.92 -20.48
N PHE A 155 -10.22 13.83 -19.25
CA PHE A 155 -11.24 12.84 -18.87
C PHE A 155 -12.56 13.06 -19.62
N MET A 156 -12.94 14.33 -19.88
CA MET A 156 -14.15 14.64 -20.63
C MET A 156 -14.14 14.12 -22.08
N LYS A 157 -12.96 14.02 -22.72
CA LYS A 157 -12.83 13.38 -24.05
C LYS A 157 -13.04 11.87 -24.02
N TRP A 158 -12.84 11.23 -22.87
CA TRP A 158 -13.03 9.78 -22.69
C TRP A 158 -14.44 9.39 -22.26
N LYS A 159 -15.22 10.33 -21.69
CA LYS A 159 -16.59 10.10 -21.21
C LYS A 159 -17.53 9.50 -22.27
N GLY A 160 -17.29 9.76 -23.56
CA GLY A 160 -18.06 9.20 -24.67
C GLY A 160 -17.71 7.74 -25.06
N ARG A 161 -16.68 7.13 -24.44
CA ARG A 161 -16.21 5.77 -24.75
C ARG A 161 -16.22 4.81 -23.55
N ILE A 162 -16.62 5.29 -22.38
CA ILE A 162 -16.71 4.49 -21.15
C ILE A 162 -18.15 4.00 -21.03
N HIS A 163 -18.35 2.69 -20.88
CA HIS A 163 -19.71 2.14 -20.71
C HIS A 163 -20.33 2.65 -19.41
N GLN A 164 -21.65 2.90 -19.40
CA GLN A 164 -22.34 3.44 -18.21
C GLN A 164 -22.19 2.55 -16.97
N GLU A 165 -21.89 1.26 -17.13
CA GLU A 165 -21.63 0.33 -16.05
C GLU A 165 -20.30 0.61 -15.35
N ASP A 166 -19.26 0.99 -16.10
CA ASP A 166 -17.98 1.43 -15.53
C ASP A 166 -18.17 2.73 -14.75
N ILE A 167 -19.03 3.64 -15.24
CA ILE A 167 -19.38 4.89 -14.54
C ILE A 167 -20.16 4.60 -13.25
N LYS A 168 -20.96 3.53 -13.17
CA LYS A 168 -21.61 3.10 -11.92
C LYS A 168 -20.61 2.54 -10.90
N ILE A 169 -19.57 1.83 -11.34
CA ILE A 169 -18.44 1.42 -10.48
C ILE A 169 -17.74 2.66 -9.95
N PHE A 170 -17.49 3.67 -10.79
CA PHE A 170 -16.97 4.97 -10.36
C PHE A 170 -17.92 5.64 -9.35
N GLY A 171 -19.21 5.79 -9.66
CA GLY A 171 -20.14 6.55 -8.81
C GLY A 171 -20.45 5.90 -7.47
N ARG A 172 -20.69 4.58 -7.43
CA ARG A 172 -21.06 3.87 -6.18
C ARG A 172 -19.86 3.58 -5.28
N THR A 173 -18.70 3.28 -5.87
CA THR A 173 -17.47 3.01 -5.12
C THR A 173 -16.80 4.31 -4.66
N VAL A 174 -16.82 5.37 -5.48
CA VAL A 174 -16.17 6.64 -5.13
C VAL A 174 -16.99 7.47 -4.15
N PHE A 175 -18.33 7.41 -4.17
CA PHE A 175 -19.09 8.12 -3.13
C PHE A 175 -19.10 7.36 -1.80
N SER A 176 -19.21 6.03 -1.78
CA SER A 176 -19.24 5.28 -0.51
C SER A 176 -17.89 5.24 0.23
N ILE A 177 -16.76 5.31 -0.49
CA ILE A 177 -15.42 5.31 0.12
C ILE A 177 -15.07 6.64 0.81
N PHE A 178 -15.78 7.74 0.50
CA PHE A 178 -15.44 9.09 0.98
C PHE A 178 -16.61 9.88 1.59
N SER A 179 -17.76 9.26 1.85
CA SER A 179 -18.91 9.91 2.51
C SER A 179 -19.27 9.29 3.87
N GLY A 180 -18.25 8.90 4.64
CA GLY A 180 -18.34 8.54 6.06
C GLY A 180 -17.27 9.25 6.87
#